data_AF-A0A504J683-F1
#
_entry.id   AF-A0A504J683-F1
#
_cell.length_a   1.000
_cell.length_b   1.000
_cell.length_c   1.000
_cell.angle_alpha   90.00
_cell.angle_beta   90.00
_cell.angle_gamma   90.00
#
_symmetry.space_group_name_H-M   'P 1'
#
loop_
_entity.id
_entity.type
_entity.pdbx_description
1 polymer ?
#
loop_
_entity_poly.entity_id
_entity_poly.type
_entity_poly.pdbx_seq_one_letter_code
_entity_poly.pdbx_strand_id
1 'polypeptide(L)'
;MITTKEELIVRWDTFLNKIEQRFDDILEQAQQGTTHLVSQIEYDSGSIGSAWSGIKGQLYELREKADHTWENKMDGLFGDRDDVTSKERIEQFNKYEDLSHRMENRYNEAQVKAMADAGRKIYDNVMQHINTNKIHNCKQCGDQMDIVVYSFMAKNIKCHSCGTVNSYEPDPRIQALEHYTIGALADEHVIDLVIKEANLEHDIHRLHDLRNEIGTEEKKNDLRKILVTTRQERIRQYYEFMETNVPDKASYYARQKEERLKWAENTKHN
;
A
#
# COMPACT_ATOMS: atom_id res chain seq x y z
N MET A 1 -27.82 -11.55 37.73
CA MET A 1 -28.49 -12.08 36.52
C MET A 1 -27.44 -12.83 35.72
N ILE A 2 -27.73 -14.05 35.29
CA ILE A 2 -26.88 -14.77 34.34
C ILE A 2 -27.17 -14.12 32.98
N THR A 3 -26.19 -13.43 32.40
CA THR A 3 -26.28 -12.88 31.04
C THR A 3 -26.55 -14.03 30.07
N THR A 4 -27.45 -13.90 29.11
CA THR A 4 -27.69 -14.93 28.09
C THR A 4 -26.60 -14.91 27.01
N LYS A 5 -26.48 -16.00 26.22
CA LYS A 5 -25.57 -16.05 25.07
C LYS A 5 -25.87 -14.92 24.09
N GLU A 6 -27.14 -14.71 23.78
CA GLU A 6 -27.61 -13.68 22.86
C GLU A 6 -27.26 -12.28 23.36
N GLU A 7 -27.40 -12.01 24.66
CA GLU A 7 -26.99 -10.74 25.26
C GLU A 7 -25.47 -10.51 25.16
N LEU A 8 -24.64 -11.56 25.30
CA LEU A 8 -23.18 -11.46 25.11
C LEU A 8 -22.81 -11.14 23.67
N ILE A 9 -23.45 -11.80 22.70
CA ILE A 9 -23.26 -11.52 21.27
C ILE A 9 -23.62 -10.08 20.95
N VAL A 10 -24.81 -9.61 21.38
CA VAL A 10 -25.26 -8.22 21.16
C VAL A 10 -24.30 -7.23 21.80
N ARG A 11 -23.80 -7.52 23.01
CA ARG A 11 -22.81 -6.68 23.68
C ARG A 11 -21.50 -6.60 22.90
N TRP A 12 -21.03 -7.72 22.37
CA TRP A 12 -19.81 -7.78 21.57
C TRP A 12 -19.95 -7.01 20.26
N ASP A 13 -21.03 -7.25 19.52
CA ASP A 13 -21.32 -6.56 18.26
C ASP A 13 -21.45 -5.05 18.48
N THR A 14 -22.13 -4.63 19.56
CA THR A 14 -22.23 -3.22 19.93
C THR A 14 -20.86 -2.60 20.22
N PHE A 15 -19.95 -3.34 20.84
CA PHE A 15 -18.60 -2.87 21.10
C PHE A 15 -17.78 -2.74 19.80
N LEU A 16 -17.81 -3.76 18.94
CA LEU A 16 -17.13 -3.74 17.65
C LEU A 16 -17.63 -2.62 16.74
N ASN A 17 -18.95 -2.39 16.69
CA ASN A 17 -19.53 -1.27 15.95
C ASN A 17 -19.00 0.10 16.43
N LYS A 18 -18.73 0.26 17.74
CA LYS A 18 -18.13 1.49 18.26
C LYS A 18 -16.66 1.64 17.86
N ILE A 19 -15.93 0.53 17.74
CA ILE A 19 -14.55 0.54 17.21
C ILE A 19 -14.56 0.94 15.74
N GLU A 20 -15.46 0.36 14.94
CA GLU A 20 -15.62 0.69 13.52
C GLU A 20 -16.03 2.16 13.31
N GLN A 21 -17.00 2.67 14.07
CA GLN A 21 -17.38 4.09 14.02
C GLN A 21 -16.21 5.01 14.37
N ARG A 22 -15.44 4.69 15.41
CA ARG A 22 -14.28 5.49 15.79
C ARG A 22 -13.19 5.45 14.73
N PHE A 23 -13.01 4.30 14.08
CA PHE A 23 -12.12 4.17 12.93
C PHE A 23 -12.56 5.08 11.77
N ASP A 24 -13.85 5.05 11.42
CA ASP A 24 -14.42 5.88 10.36
C ASP A 24 -14.19 7.37 10.63
N ASP A 25 -14.45 7.82 11.87
CA ASP A 25 -14.21 9.21 12.28
C ASP A 25 -12.73 9.62 12.11
N ILE A 26 -11.79 8.73 12.50
CA ILE A 26 -10.34 8.98 12.36
C ILE A 26 -9.97 9.06 10.89
N LEU A 27 -10.47 8.15 10.06
CA LEU A 27 -10.15 8.09 8.64
C LEU A 27 -10.70 9.31 7.89
N GLU A 28 -11.91 9.74 8.22
CA GLU A 28 -12.50 10.96 7.65
C GLU A 28 -11.70 12.21 8.03
N GLN A 29 -11.34 12.35 9.32
CA GLN A 29 -10.50 13.47 9.79
C GLN A 29 -9.11 13.45 9.13
N ALA A 30 -8.53 12.27 8.98
CA ALA A 30 -7.25 12.06 8.30
C ALA A 30 -7.32 12.53 6.84
N GLN A 31 -8.37 12.14 6.10
CA GLN A 31 -8.56 12.54 4.71
C GLN A 31 -8.71 14.06 4.59
N GLN A 32 -9.57 14.68 5.40
CA GLN A 32 -9.78 16.14 5.40
C GLN A 32 -8.48 16.90 5.73
N GLY A 33 -7.75 16.47 6.76
CA GLY A 33 -6.47 17.08 7.14
C GLY A 33 -5.41 16.93 6.06
N THR A 34 -5.36 15.76 5.41
CA THR A 34 -4.41 15.47 4.33
C THR A 34 -4.67 16.34 3.11
N THR A 35 -5.91 16.55 2.70
CA THR A 35 -6.23 17.43 1.55
C THR A 35 -5.66 18.83 1.75
N HIS A 36 -5.74 19.38 2.97
CA HIS A 36 -5.13 20.67 3.28
C HIS A 36 -3.60 20.62 3.17
N LEU A 37 -2.96 19.60 3.74
CA LEU A 37 -1.50 19.43 3.67
C LEU A 37 -1.01 19.30 2.22
N VAL A 38 -1.70 18.52 1.39
CA VAL A 38 -1.36 18.35 -0.03
C VAL A 38 -1.33 19.69 -0.76
N SER A 39 -2.27 20.60 -0.47
CA SER A 39 -2.30 21.92 -1.10
C SER A 39 -1.08 22.79 -0.81
N GLN A 40 -0.36 22.51 0.29
CA GLN A 40 0.79 23.27 0.76
C GLN A 40 2.13 22.65 0.37
N ILE A 41 2.13 21.45 -0.21
CA ILE A 41 3.35 20.76 -0.60
C ILE A 41 3.97 21.41 -1.84
N GLU A 42 5.30 21.52 -1.80
CA GLU A 42 6.11 21.93 -2.93
C GLU A 42 6.77 20.74 -3.63
N TYR A 43 7.77 20.11 -2.99
CA TYR A 43 8.66 19.13 -3.65
C TYR A 43 8.88 17.83 -2.87
N ASP A 44 8.33 17.69 -1.67
CA ASP A 44 8.48 16.50 -0.84
C ASP A 44 7.14 16.10 -0.20
N SER A 45 6.94 14.79 -0.01
CA SER A 45 5.74 14.22 0.61
C SER A 45 5.98 13.81 2.07
N GLY A 46 7.05 14.29 2.71
CA GLY A 46 7.49 13.82 4.03
C GLY A 46 6.48 14.13 5.15
N SER A 47 5.82 15.28 5.05
CA SER A 47 4.76 15.70 5.96
C SER A 47 3.52 14.78 5.88
N ILE A 48 3.16 14.33 4.69
CA ILE A 48 2.06 13.36 4.47
C ILE A 48 2.42 12.02 5.09
N GLY A 49 3.61 11.50 4.78
CA GLY A 49 4.09 10.23 5.35
C GLY A 49 4.05 10.23 6.88
N SER A 50 4.46 11.34 7.49
CA SER A 50 4.48 11.52 8.95
C SER A 50 3.07 11.61 9.54
N ALA A 51 2.15 12.34 8.89
CA ALA A 51 0.75 12.42 9.31
C ALA A 51 0.08 11.03 9.30
N TRP A 52 0.26 10.27 8.21
CA TRP A 52 -0.31 8.92 8.07
C TRP A 52 0.32 7.89 9.01
N SER A 53 1.61 8.02 9.33
CA SER A 53 2.25 7.22 10.39
C SER A 53 1.58 7.45 11.76
N GLY A 54 1.27 8.71 12.09
CA GLY A 54 0.53 9.05 13.31
C GLY A 54 -0.90 8.49 13.33
N ILE A 55 -1.60 8.54 12.19
CA ILE A 55 -2.92 7.92 12.03
C ILE A 55 -2.83 6.41 12.25
N LYS A 56 -1.82 5.74 11.67
CA LYS A 56 -1.59 4.32 11.86
C LYS A 56 -1.43 3.94 13.33
N GLY A 57 -0.73 4.75 14.12
CA GLY A 57 -0.62 4.59 15.56
C GLY A 57 -1.98 4.54 16.27
N GLN A 58 -2.88 5.49 15.95
CA GLN A 58 -4.23 5.51 16.51
C GLN A 58 -5.05 4.27 16.09
N LEU A 59 -4.82 3.73 14.89
CA LEU A 59 -5.48 2.50 14.46
C LEU A 59 -4.99 1.27 15.23
N TYR A 60 -3.69 1.18 15.48
CA TYR A 60 -3.13 0.12 16.32
C TYR A 60 -3.75 0.14 17.72
N GLU A 61 -3.91 1.31 18.33
CA GLU A 61 -4.55 1.44 19.65
C GLU A 61 -6.01 0.94 19.64
N LEU A 62 -6.77 1.20 18.56
CA LEU A 62 -8.13 0.68 18.43
C LEU A 62 -8.17 -0.84 18.30
N ARG A 63 -7.26 -1.40 17.51
CA ARG A 63 -7.13 -2.86 17.33
C ARG A 63 -6.73 -3.53 18.63
N GLU A 64 -5.70 -3.03 19.30
CA GLU A 64 -5.22 -3.54 20.60
C GLU A 64 -6.33 -3.47 21.65
N LYS A 65 -7.13 -2.40 21.67
CA LYS A 65 -8.27 -2.29 22.58
C LYS A 65 -9.33 -3.37 22.33
N ALA A 66 -9.60 -3.72 21.07
CA ALA A 66 -10.56 -4.75 20.72
C ALA A 66 -10.04 -6.14 21.10
N ASP A 67 -8.78 -6.42 20.78
CA ASP A 67 -8.06 -7.65 21.13
C ASP A 67 -8.02 -7.85 22.65
N HIS A 68 -7.53 -6.85 23.39
CA HIS A 68 -7.49 -6.88 24.85
C HIS A 68 -8.89 -7.04 25.47
N THR A 69 -9.93 -6.48 24.86
CA THR A 69 -11.31 -6.67 25.33
C THR A 69 -11.80 -8.09 25.10
N TRP A 70 -11.41 -8.70 23.99
CA TRP A 70 -11.65 -10.11 23.74
C TRP A 70 -10.97 -10.96 24.81
N GLU A 71 -9.64 -10.91 24.89
CA GLU A 71 -8.83 -11.75 25.77
C GLU A 71 -9.24 -11.64 27.25
N ASN A 72 -9.41 -10.41 27.75
CA ASN A 72 -9.60 -10.19 29.19
C ASN A 72 -11.05 -10.24 29.65
N LYS A 73 -12.03 -10.25 28.72
CA LYS A 73 -13.45 -10.18 29.07
C LYS A 73 -14.28 -11.18 28.29
N MET A 74 -14.30 -11.06 26.97
CA MET A 74 -15.25 -11.83 26.17
C MET A 74 -14.90 -13.31 26.12
N ASP A 75 -13.60 -13.63 26.03
CA ASP A 75 -13.13 -14.98 25.85
C ASP A 75 -13.54 -15.91 27.00
N GLY A 76 -13.34 -15.48 28.25
CA GLY A 76 -13.82 -16.19 29.43
C GLY A 76 -15.35 -16.23 29.52
N LEU A 77 -16.04 -15.13 29.20
CA LEU A 77 -17.51 -15.07 29.23
C LEU A 77 -18.17 -16.03 28.22
N PHE A 78 -17.51 -16.31 27.09
CA PHE A 78 -17.96 -17.33 26.14
C PHE A 78 -17.46 -18.73 26.53
N GLY A 79 -16.23 -18.85 27.03
CA GLY A 79 -15.59 -20.13 27.37
C GLY A 79 -16.17 -20.84 28.59
N ASP A 80 -16.70 -20.09 29.57
CA ASP A 80 -17.26 -20.63 30.81
C ASP A 80 -18.72 -21.11 30.66
N ARG A 81 -19.26 -21.10 29.44
CA ARG A 81 -20.66 -21.38 29.15
C ARG A 81 -20.87 -22.75 28.51
N ASP A 82 -21.77 -23.54 29.07
CA ASP A 82 -22.15 -24.85 28.53
C ASP A 82 -22.98 -24.77 27.23
N ASP A 83 -23.65 -23.64 26.98
CA ASP A 83 -24.50 -23.38 25.81
C ASP A 83 -23.76 -22.74 24.62
N VAL A 84 -22.42 -22.63 24.71
CA VAL A 84 -21.54 -22.09 23.67
C VAL A 84 -20.56 -23.16 23.22
N THR A 85 -20.65 -23.53 21.94
CA THR A 85 -19.68 -24.44 21.33
C THR A 85 -18.36 -23.72 21.04
N SER A 86 -17.26 -24.48 20.94
CA SER A 86 -15.96 -23.92 20.53
C SER A 86 -16.04 -23.23 19.16
N LYS A 87 -16.89 -23.73 18.26
CA LYS A 87 -17.13 -23.12 16.95
C LYS A 87 -17.78 -21.74 17.08
N GLU A 88 -18.84 -21.62 17.87
CA GLU A 88 -19.51 -20.32 18.10
C GLU A 88 -18.56 -19.30 18.75
N ARG A 89 -17.72 -19.74 19.71
CA ARG A 89 -16.69 -18.87 20.32
C ARG A 89 -15.68 -18.36 19.29
N ILE A 90 -15.17 -19.24 18.41
CA ILE A 90 -14.27 -18.88 17.31
C ILE A 90 -14.97 -17.94 16.33
N GLU A 91 -16.24 -18.17 16.00
CA GLU A 91 -17.02 -17.28 15.14
C GLU A 91 -17.15 -15.88 15.74
N GLN A 92 -17.32 -15.76 17.06
CA GLN A 92 -17.34 -14.45 17.73
C GLN A 92 -15.96 -13.77 17.75
N PHE A 93 -14.87 -14.51 17.92
CA PHE A 93 -13.50 -13.98 17.80
C PHE A 93 -13.25 -13.45 16.38
N ASN A 94 -13.62 -14.24 15.37
CA ASN A 94 -13.43 -13.91 13.96
C ASN A 94 -14.14 -12.62 13.53
N LYS A 95 -15.20 -12.18 14.22
CA LYS A 95 -15.81 -10.87 13.96
C LYS A 95 -14.83 -9.71 14.18
N TYR A 96 -13.99 -9.81 15.22
CA TYR A 96 -12.94 -8.82 15.48
C TYR A 96 -11.84 -8.92 14.42
N GLU A 97 -11.34 -10.11 14.12
CA GLU A 97 -10.32 -10.30 13.08
C GLU A 97 -10.79 -9.76 11.72
N ASP A 98 -12.03 -10.05 11.34
CA ASP A 98 -12.65 -9.52 10.12
C ASP A 98 -12.74 -7.99 10.13
N LEU A 99 -13.09 -7.37 11.26
CA LEU A 99 -13.13 -5.91 11.39
C LEU A 99 -11.71 -5.32 11.31
N SER A 100 -10.76 -5.88 12.05
CA SER A 100 -9.34 -5.52 12.12
C SER A 100 -8.72 -5.51 10.71
N HIS A 101 -8.99 -6.57 9.95
CA HIS A 101 -8.56 -6.71 8.56
C HIS A 101 -9.19 -5.67 7.63
N ARG A 102 -10.51 -5.45 7.72
CA ARG A 102 -11.19 -4.39 6.93
C ARG A 102 -10.65 -3.00 7.24
N MET A 103 -10.38 -2.69 8.50
CA MET A 103 -9.80 -1.41 8.92
C MET A 103 -8.41 -1.20 8.32
N GLU A 104 -7.53 -2.20 8.39
CA GLU A 104 -6.19 -2.12 7.80
C GLU A 104 -6.26 -1.89 6.28
N ASN A 105 -7.14 -2.61 5.57
CA ASN A 105 -7.33 -2.44 4.13
C ASN A 105 -7.82 -1.04 3.77
N ARG A 106 -8.84 -0.53 4.47
CA ARG A 106 -9.38 0.82 4.24
C ARG A 106 -8.34 1.91 4.57
N TYR A 107 -7.53 1.70 5.60
CA TYR A 107 -6.42 2.58 5.92
C TYR A 107 -5.37 2.58 4.79
N ASN A 108 -4.93 1.41 4.35
CA ASN A 108 -3.92 1.28 3.29
C ASN A 108 -4.40 1.94 1.99
N GLU A 109 -5.64 1.70 1.60
CA GLU A 109 -6.23 2.33 0.42
C GLU A 109 -6.24 3.86 0.53
N ALA A 110 -6.69 4.39 1.67
CA ALA A 110 -6.73 5.83 1.89
C ALA A 110 -5.34 6.47 1.95
N GLN A 111 -4.38 5.81 2.59
CA GLN A 111 -2.98 6.27 2.65
C GLN A 111 -2.36 6.33 1.26
N VAL A 112 -2.54 5.29 0.45
CA VAL A 112 -1.98 5.24 -0.90
C VAL A 112 -2.58 6.34 -1.77
N LYS A 113 -3.89 6.56 -1.72
CA LYS A 113 -4.55 7.67 -2.44
C LYS A 113 -4.02 9.04 -2.00
N ALA A 114 -3.88 9.24 -0.70
CA ALA A 114 -3.29 10.47 -0.14
C ALA A 114 -1.85 10.73 -0.64
N MET A 115 -1.01 9.69 -0.65
CA MET A 115 0.35 9.78 -1.16
C MET A 115 0.39 10.04 -2.67
N ALA A 116 -0.52 9.42 -3.42
CA ALA A 116 -0.66 9.66 -4.86
C ALA A 116 -1.11 11.09 -5.18
N ASP A 117 -2.06 11.64 -4.43
CA ASP A 117 -2.49 13.04 -4.56
C ASP A 117 -1.35 14.02 -4.27
N ALA A 118 -0.56 13.76 -3.21
CA ALA A 118 0.67 14.49 -2.94
C ALA A 118 1.67 14.37 -4.11
N GLY A 119 1.86 13.16 -4.63
CA GLY A 119 2.71 12.87 -5.77
C GLY A 119 2.33 13.66 -7.02
N ARG A 120 1.04 13.71 -7.37
CA ARG A 120 0.50 14.51 -8.49
C ARG A 120 0.78 16.00 -8.29
N LYS A 121 0.55 16.52 -7.08
CA LYS A 121 0.83 17.92 -6.76
C LYS A 121 2.31 18.26 -6.88
N ILE A 122 3.19 17.40 -6.37
CA ILE A 122 4.65 17.54 -6.50
C ILE A 122 5.04 17.53 -7.98
N TYR A 123 4.50 16.60 -8.77
CA TYR A 123 4.75 16.52 -10.20
C TYR A 123 4.42 17.84 -10.91
N ASP A 124 3.22 18.37 -10.69
CA ASP A 124 2.78 19.63 -11.28
C ASP A 124 3.70 20.79 -10.90
N ASN A 125 4.07 20.89 -9.63
CA ASN A 125 4.98 21.92 -9.15
C ASN A 125 6.37 21.78 -9.82
N VAL A 126 6.90 20.57 -9.93
CA VAL A 126 8.20 20.32 -10.56
C VAL A 126 8.15 20.67 -12.05
N MET A 127 7.10 20.27 -12.78
CA MET A 127 6.94 20.58 -14.19
C MET A 127 6.81 22.08 -14.47
N GLN A 128 6.16 22.84 -13.57
CA GLN A 128 6.07 24.31 -13.69
C GLN A 128 7.43 25.03 -13.55
N HIS A 129 8.39 24.42 -12.86
CA HIS A 129 9.70 25.03 -12.60
C HIS A 129 10.82 24.56 -13.53
N ILE A 130 10.59 23.51 -14.33
CA ILE A 130 11.60 22.99 -15.25
C ILE A 130 11.47 23.69 -16.60
N ASN A 131 12.58 24.26 -17.06
CA ASN A 131 12.68 24.73 -18.43
C ASN A 131 13.03 23.56 -19.36
N THR A 132 12.01 22.92 -19.92
CA THR A 132 12.15 21.84 -20.92
C THR A 132 12.76 22.32 -22.25
N ASN A 133 12.74 23.63 -22.51
CA ASN A 133 13.33 24.25 -23.70
C ASN A 133 14.77 24.72 -23.48
N LYS A 134 15.39 24.35 -22.35
CA LYS A 134 16.78 24.71 -22.06
C LYS A 134 17.70 24.10 -23.12
N ILE A 135 18.36 24.97 -23.90
CA ILE A 135 19.36 24.55 -24.86
C ILE A 135 20.64 24.16 -24.11
N HIS A 136 21.13 22.96 -24.39
CA HIS A 136 22.39 22.47 -23.86
C HIS A 136 23.44 22.51 -24.97
N ASN A 137 24.59 23.12 -24.69
CA ASN A 137 25.69 23.20 -25.65
C ASN A 137 26.89 22.38 -25.17
N CYS A 138 27.64 21.83 -26.12
CA CYS A 138 28.89 21.14 -25.87
C CYS A 138 29.89 22.10 -25.22
N LYS A 139 30.50 21.71 -24.10
CA LYS A 139 31.49 22.53 -23.38
C LYS A 139 32.76 22.81 -24.18
N GLN A 140 33.06 21.98 -25.19
CA GLN A 140 34.27 22.08 -26.01
C GLN A 140 34.07 22.90 -27.28
N CYS A 141 33.08 22.55 -28.11
CA CYS A 141 32.88 23.19 -29.43
C CYS A 141 31.70 24.16 -29.48
N GLY A 142 30.89 24.26 -28.41
CA GLY A 142 29.72 25.13 -28.36
C GLY A 142 28.50 24.65 -29.15
N ASP A 143 28.62 23.52 -29.86
CA ASP A 143 27.51 22.98 -30.66
C ASP A 143 26.35 22.48 -29.79
N GLN A 144 25.14 22.59 -30.31
CA GLN A 144 23.92 22.21 -29.59
C GLN A 144 23.88 20.69 -29.38
N MET A 145 23.48 20.27 -28.18
CA MET A 145 23.36 18.87 -27.79
C MET A 145 21.88 18.49 -27.60
N ASP A 146 21.51 17.32 -28.10
CA ASP A 146 20.21 16.71 -27.86
C ASP A 146 20.20 16.03 -26.49
N ILE A 147 19.85 16.81 -25.45
CA ILE A 147 19.79 16.35 -24.07
C ILE A 147 18.33 16.27 -23.65
N VAL A 148 17.89 15.07 -23.23
CA VAL A 148 16.58 14.87 -22.63
C VAL A 148 16.58 15.48 -21.22
N VAL A 149 15.91 16.63 -21.07
CA VAL A 149 15.86 17.37 -19.80
C VAL A 149 15.19 16.52 -18.69
N TYR A 150 14.17 15.74 -19.06
CA TYR A 150 13.45 14.82 -18.18
C TYR A 150 14.18 13.47 -18.06
N SER A 151 15.17 13.42 -17.16
CA SER A 151 16.00 12.25 -16.89
C SER A 151 16.15 12.08 -15.37
N PHE A 152 16.05 10.86 -14.87
CA PHE A 152 16.16 10.52 -13.45
C PHE A 152 17.58 10.13 -13.06
N MET A 153 18.50 10.05 -14.02
CA MET A 153 19.89 9.76 -13.79
C MET A 153 20.84 10.66 -14.58
N ALA A 154 22.03 10.86 -14.00
CA ALA A 154 23.16 11.49 -14.67
C ALA A 154 23.60 10.66 -15.89
N LYS A 155 23.97 11.35 -16.97
CA LYS A 155 24.36 10.72 -18.24
C LYS A 155 25.61 11.36 -18.82
N ASN A 156 26.45 10.53 -19.41
CA ASN A 156 27.56 10.96 -20.24
C ASN A 156 27.12 10.94 -21.70
N ILE A 157 27.06 12.12 -22.33
CA ILE A 157 26.52 12.32 -23.67
C ILE A 157 27.66 12.75 -24.59
N LYS A 158 27.87 12.01 -25.68
CA LYS A 158 28.91 12.32 -26.67
C LYS A 158 28.39 13.39 -27.64
N CYS A 159 29.15 14.47 -27.82
CA CYS A 159 28.85 15.49 -28.82
C CYS A 159 29.01 14.91 -30.23
N HIS A 160 28.01 15.10 -31.10
CA HIS A 160 28.06 14.60 -32.47
C HIS A 160 29.10 15.32 -33.33
N SER A 161 29.38 16.60 -33.06
CA SER A 161 30.28 17.40 -33.89
C SER A 161 31.76 17.22 -33.57
N CYS A 162 32.16 17.22 -32.29
CA CYS A 162 33.58 17.11 -31.91
C CYS A 162 33.94 15.80 -31.20
N GLY A 163 32.96 14.94 -30.87
CA GLY A 163 33.18 13.67 -30.19
C GLY A 163 33.50 13.78 -28.68
N THR A 164 33.58 14.98 -28.10
CA THR A 164 33.78 15.18 -26.66
C THR A 164 32.61 14.61 -25.85
N VAL A 165 32.92 13.95 -24.73
CA VAL A 165 31.91 13.46 -23.78
C VAL A 165 31.58 14.56 -22.78
N ASN A 166 30.32 14.93 -22.69
CA ASN A 166 29.80 15.92 -21.74
C ASN A 166 28.98 15.18 -20.67
N SER A 167 29.18 15.53 -19.41
CA SER A 167 28.34 15.03 -18.31
C SER A 167 27.13 15.93 -18.13
N TYR A 168 25.94 15.34 -18.19
CA TYR A 168 24.67 15.96 -17.88
C TYR A 168 24.18 15.48 -16.51
N GLU A 169 23.94 16.43 -15.62
CA GLU A 169 23.30 16.21 -14.32
C GLU A 169 21.87 16.75 -14.41
N PRO A 170 20.84 15.89 -14.28
CA PRO A 170 19.46 16.33 -14.24
C PRO A 170 19.17 17.25 -13.04
N ASP A 171 18.09 18.02 -13.13
CA ASP A 171 17.61 18.81 -12.00
C ASP A 171 17.28 17.87 -10.82
N PRO A 172 17.77 18.16 -9.59
CA PRO A 172 17.50 17.31 -8.43
C PRO A 172 16.01 17.08 -8.18
N ARG A 173 15.15 18.04 -8.55
CA ARG A 173 13.70 17.91 -8.42
C ARG A 173 13.12 16.86 -9.36
N ILE A 174 13.69 16.70 -10.57
CA ILE A 174 13.29 15.63 -11.50
C ILE A 174 13.69 14.27 -10.93
N GLN A 175 14.92 14.16 -10.43
CA GLN A 175 15.39 12.91 -9.83
C GLN A 175 14.52 12.49 -8.63
N ALA A 176 14.09 13.48 -7.83
CA ALA A 176 13.22 13.26 -6.69
C ALA A 176 11.80 12.78 -7.05
N LEU A 177 11.32 13.03 -8.28
CA LEU A 177 9.99 12.58 -8.72
C LEU A 177 9.86 11.05 -8.68
N GLU A 178 10.93 10.31 -8.96
CA GLU A 178 10.88 8.84 -8.87
C GLU A 178 10.47 8.37 -7.47
N HIS A 179 10.99 9.03 -6.44
CA HIS A 179 10.74 8.68 -5.05
C HIS A 179 9.41 9.23 -4.53
N TYR A 180 9.14 10.53 -4.74
CA TYR A 180 7.98 11.20 -4.13
C TYR A 180 6.69 11.12 -4.97
N THR A 181 6.80 10.82 -6.26
CA THR A 181 5.66 10.81 -7.17
C THR A 181 5.46 9.44 -7.80
N ILE A 182 6.42 8.96 -8.59
CA ILE A 182 6.19 7.83 -9.49
C ILE A 182 5.90 6.55 -8.70
N GLY A 183 6.62 6.30 -7.60
CA GLY A 183 6.31 5.19 -6.69
C GLY A 183 4.90 5.26 -6.11
N ALA A 184 4.48 6.43 -5.63
CA ALA A 184 3.14 6.61 -5.06
C ALA A 184 2.01 6.39 -6.10
N LEU A 185 2.22 6.84 -7.34
CA LEU A 185 1.29 6.60 -8.44
C LEU A 185 1.26 5.12 -8.86
N ALA A 186 2.41 4.44 -8.83
CA ALA A 186 2.49 3.01 -9.10
C ALA A 186 1.77 2.20 -8.00
N ASP A 187 1.89 2.59 -6.74
CA ASP A 187 1.17 1.98 -5.62
C ASP A 187 -0.35 2.16 -5.78
N GLU A 188 -0.80 3.38 -6.12
CA GLU A 188 -2.22 3.65 -6.40
C GLU A 188 -2.73 2.86 -7.60
N HIS A 189 -1.92 2.71 -8.65
CA HIS A 189 -2.28 1.95 -9.84
C HIS A 189 -2.61 0.48 -9.52
N VAL A 190 -2.02 -0.08 -8.46
CA VAL A 190 -2.18 -1.49 -8.11
C VAL A 190 -2.87 -1.73 -6.76
N ILE A 191 -3.43 -0.70 -6.14
CA ILE A 191 -3.99 -0.77 -4.78
C ILE A 191 -5.09 -1.83 -4.68
N ASP A 192 -5.96 -1.95 -5.68
CA ASP A 192 -7.04 -2.95 -5.69
C ASP A 192 -6.50 -4.38 -5.65
N LEU A 193 -5.34 -4.62 -6.29
CA LEU A 193 -4.68 -5.92 -6.26
C LEU A 193 -4.02 -6.19 -4.91
N VAL A 194 -3.46 -5.16 -4.27
CA VAL A 194 -2.95 -5.26 -2.88
C VAL A 194 -4.07 -5.64 -1.91
N ILE A 195 -5.21 -4.95 -1.99
CA ILE A 195 -6.38 -5.24 -1.13
C ILE A 195 -6.92 -6.65 -1.43
N LYS A 196 -6.97 -7.05 -2.70
CA LYS A 196 -7.37 -8.41 -3.08
C LYS A 196 -6.42 -9.47 -2.54
N GLU A 197 -5.11 -9.27 -2.61
CA GLU A 197 -4.12 -10.18 -1.99
C GLU A 197 -4.37 -10.31 -0.49
N ALA A 198 -4.51 -9.18 0.22
CA ALA A 198 -4.74 -9.17 1.66
C ALA A 198 -6.02 -9.93 2.03
N ASN A 199 -7.12 -9.73 1.27
CA ASN A 199 -8.36 -10.48 1.47
C ASN A 199 -8.19 -11.99 1.25
N LEU A 200 -7.45 -12.40 0.21
CA LEU A 200 -7.18 -13.82 -0.05
C LEU A 200 -6.35 -14.45 1.07
N GLU A 201 -5.35 -13.74 1.60
CA GLU A 201 -4.55 -14.20 2.73
C GLU A 201 -5.40 -14.35 4.00
N HIS A 202 -6.26 -13.37 4.28
CA HIS A 202 -7.22 -13.43 5.39
C HIS A 202 -8.18 -14.61 5.25
N ASP A 203 -8.76 -14.83 4.06
CA ASP A 203 -9.65 -15.96 3.81
C ASP A 203 -8.95 -17.31 3.99
N ILE A 204 -7.69 -17.44 3.54
CA ILE A 204 -6.86 -18.63 3.76
C ILE A 204 -6.62 -18.84 5.26
N HIS A 205 -6.33 -17.77 6.01
CA HIS A 205 -6.14 -17.82 7.45
C HIS A 205 -7.42 -18.27 8.17
N ARG A 206 -8.59 -17.73 7.81
CA ARG A 206 -9.88 -18.17 8.38
C ARG A 206 -10.16 -19.65 8.15
N LEU A 207 -9.79 -20.17 6.98
CA LEU A 207 -9.91 -21.60 6.70
C LEU A 207 -8.94 -22.45 7.56
N HIS A 208 -7.84 -21.89 8.05
CA HIS A 208 -6.95 -22.58 8.98
C HIS A 208 -7.66 -22.92 10.30
N ASP A 209 -8.49 -22.02 10.80
CA ASP A 209 -9.24 -22.23 12.04
C ASP A 209 -10.35 -23.28 11.89
N LEU A 210 -10.73 -23.60 10.64
CA LEU A 210 -11.71 -24.62 10.27
C LEU A 210 -11.07 -25.95 9.80
N ARG A 211 -9.82 -26.24 10.18
CA ARG A 211 -9.01 -27.37 9.64
C ARG A 211 -9.65 -28.76 9.70
N ASN A 212 -10.66 -28.96 10.54
CA ASN A 212 -11.34 -30.26 10.69
C ASN A 212 -12.57 -30.40 9.77
N GLU A 213 -12.94 -29.36 9.01
CA GLU A 213 -14.08 -29.40 8.10
C GLU A 213 -13.70 -30.00 6.73
N ILE A 214 -14.57 -30.87 6.18
CA ILE A 214 -14.37 -31.51 4.88
C ILE A 214 -14.32 -30.45 3.78
N GLY A 215 -13.30 -30.53 2.91
CA GLY A 215 -13.12 -29.62 1.77
C GLY A 215 -12.38 -28.32 2.08
N THR A 216 -11.99 -28.07 3.33
CA THR A 216 -11.23 -26.87 3.73
C THR A 216 -9.87 -26.78 3.05
N GLU A 217 -9.14 -27.89 2.94
CA GLU A 217 -7.81 -27.90 2.28
C GLU A 217 -7.88 -27.69 0.77
N GLU A 218 -8.92 -28.22 0.11
CA GLU A 218 -9.15 -27.97 -1.32
C GLU A 218 -9.41 -26.48 -1.57
N LYS A 219 -10.30 -25.87 -0.78
CA LYS A 219 -10.58 -24.42 -0.84
C LYS A 219 -9.33 -23.57 -0.59
N LYS A 220 -8.51 -23.90 0.42
CA LYS A 220 -7.24 -23.20 0.67
C LYS A 220 -6.31 -23.29 -0.53
N ASN A 221 -6.18 -24.46 -1.13
CA ASN A 221 -5.31 -24.66 -2.29
C ASN A 221 -5.80 -23.84 -3.50
N ASP A 222 -7.11 -23.72 -3.69
CA ASP A 222 -7.66 -22.87 -4.74
C ASP A 222 -7.44 -21.38 -4.47
N LEU A 223 -7.66 -20.92 -3.24
CA LEU A 223 -7.36 -19.54 -2.85
C LEU A 223 -5.87 -19.21 -3.00
N ARG A 224 -4.96 -20.13 -2.63
CA ARG A 224 -3.51 -19.97 -2.82
C ARG A 224 -3.13 -19.82 -4.30
N LYS A 225 -3.77 -20.56 -5.21
CA LYS A 225 -3.56 -20.37 -6.66
C LYS A 225 -3.97 -18.97 -7.10
N ILE A 226 -5.16 -18.51 -6.66
CA ILE A 226 -5.67 -17.18 -6.97
C ILE A 226 -4.75 -16.09 -6.39
N LEU A 227 -4.25 -16.28 -5.16
CA LEU A 227 -3.31 -15.38 -4.50
C LEU A 227 -2.03 -15.22 -5.31
N VAL A 228 -1.41 -16.33 -5.73
CA VAL A 228 -0.18 -16.28 -6.55
C VAL A 228 -0.44 -15.56 -7.87
N THR A 229 -1.54 -15.85 -8.57
CA THR A 229 -1.87 -15.16 -9.82
C THR A 229 -2.12 -13.67 -9.60
N THR A 230 -2.86 -13.30 -8.55
CA THR A 230 -3.12 -11.89 -8.21
C THR A 230 -1.82 -11.15 -7.90
N ARG A 231 -0.91 -11.79 -7.16
CA ARG A 231 0.41 -11.26 -6.82
C ARG A 231 1.31 -11.06 -8.01
N GLN A 232 1.35 -12.03 -8.92
CA GLN A 232 2.08 -11.87 -10.17
C GLN A 232 1.51 -10.70 -10.98
N GLU A 233 0.19 -10.56 -11.04
CA GLU A 233 -0.44 -9.47 -11.77
C GLU A 233 -0.10 -8.11 -11.17
N ARG A 234 -0.19 -7.97 -9.84
CA ARG A 234 0.23 -6.75 -9.13
C ARG A 234 1.66 -6.37 -9.47
N ILE A 235 2.58 -7.33 -9.40
CA ILE A 235 4.00 -7.12 -9.70
C ILE A 235 4.18 -6.67 -11.15
N ARG A 236 3.50 -7.30 -12.12
CA ARG A 236 3.58 -6.88 -13.53
C ARG A 236 3.12 -5.45 -13.70
N GLN A 237 1.90 -5.12 -13.26
CA GLN A 237 1.32 -3.79 -13.44
C GLN A 237 2.16 -2.70 -12.76
N TYR A 238 2.63 -2.94 -11.53
CA TYR A 238 3.48 -2.00 -10.80
C TYR A 238 4.76 -1.71 -11.58
N TYR A 239 5.50 -2.74 -12.01
CA TYR A 239 6.78 -2.53 -12.67
C TYR A 239 6.64 -2.07 -14.11
N GLU A 240 5.58 -2.44 -14.83
CA GLU A 240 5.27 -1.87 -16.15
C GLU A 240 4.96 -0.37 -16.06
N PHE A 241 4.27 0.06 -14.99
CA PHE A 241 4.08 1.48 -14.68
C PHE A 241 5.42 2.17 -14.44
N MET A 242 6.32 1.59 -13.63
CA MET A 242 7.65 2.14 -13.38
C MET A 242 8.51 2.21 -14.65
N GLU A 243 8.52 1.17 -15.48
CA GLU A 243 9.25 1.12 -16.76
C GLU A 243 8.79 2.22 -17.73
N THR A 244 7.49 2.47 -17.78
CA THR A 244 6.88 3.48 -18.64
C THR A 244 7.19 4.90 -18.16
N ASN A 245 7.13 5.14 -16.85
CA ASN A 245 7.22 6.49 -16.28
C ASN A 245 8.66 6.89 -15.89
N VAL A 246 9.59 5.94 -15.83
CA VAL A 246 11.02 6.16 -15.54
C VAL A 246 11.88 5.46 -16.61
N PRO A 247 11.80 5.91 -17.88
CA PRO A 247 12.31 5.15 -19.02
C PRO A 247 13.82 4.94 -19.02
N ASP A 248 14.58 5.84 -18.41
CA ASP A 248 16.04 5.70 -18.29
C ASP A 248 16.48 4.64 -17.28
N LYS A 249 15.57 4.20 -16.41
CA LYS A 249 15.74 3.07 -15.49
C LYS A 249 14.88 1.86 -15.87
N ALA A 250 14.27 1.82 -17.06
CA ALA A 250 13.40 0.72 -17.47
C ALA A 250 14.07 -0.67 -17.38
N SER A 251 15.34 -0.80 -17.79
CA SER A 251 16.08 -2.07 -17.68
C SER A 251 16.32 -2.50 -16.23
N TYR A 252 16.47 -1.54 -15.31
CA TYR A 252 16.58 -1.81 -13.88
C TYR A 252 15.27 -2.35 -13.33
N TYR A 253 14.13 -1.72 -13.66
CA TYR A 253 12.81 -2.16 -13.23
C TYR A 253 12.39 -3.48 -13.86
N ALA A 254 12.72 -3.73 -15.13
CA ALA A 254 12.48 -5.01 -15.78
C ALA A 254 13.19 -6.16 -15.05
N ARG A 255 14.45 -5.95 -14.64
CA ARG A 255 15.18 -6.94 -13.83
C ARG A 255 14.53 -7.16 -12.47
N GLN A 256 14.12 -6.10 -11.78
CA GLN A 256 13.40 -6.25 -10.51
C GLN A 256 12.08 -7.00 -10.68
N LYS A 257 11.31 -6.70 -11.74
CA LYS A 257 10.07 -7.39 -12.09
C LYS A 257 10.30 -8.89 -12.21
N GLU A 258 11.32 -9.31 -12.96
CA GLU A 258 11.67 -10.72 -13.11
C GLU A 258 12.05 -11.39 -11.77
N GLU A 259 12.85 -10.73 -10.95
CA GLU A 259 13.24 -11.23 -9.61
C GLU A 259 12.01 -11.40 -8.70
N ARG A 260 11.09 -10.43 -8.71
CA ARG A 260 9.86 -10.45 -7.89
C ARG A 260 8.83 -11.46 -8.39
N LEU A 261 8.71 -11.65 -9.70
CA LEU A 261 7.84 -12.69 -10.28
C LEU A 261 8.31 -14.09 -9.88
N LYS A 262 9.62 -14.36 -9.91
CA LYS A 262 10.19 -15.62 -9.42
C LYS A 262 9.90 -15.83 -7.94
N TRP A 263 10.02 -14.78 -7.12
CA TRP A 263 9.65 -14.86 -5.70
C TRP A 263 8.17 -15.21 -5.50
N ALA A 264 7.26 -14.57 -6.24
CA ALA A 264 5.82 -14.85 -6.16
C ALA A 264 5.47 -16.30 -6.51
N GLU A 265 6.17 -16.90 -7.49
CA GLU A 265 6.00 -18.31 -7.86
C GLU A 265 6.46 -19.28 -6.77
N ASN A 266 7.56 -18.95 -6.09
CA ASN A 266 8.14 -19.78 -5.04
C ASN A 266 7.39 -19.71 -3.70
N THR A 267 6.54 -18.70 -3.52
CA THR A 267 5.74 -18.52 -2.29
C THR A 267 4.58 -19.54 -2.18
N LYS A 268 4.44 -20.45 -3.16
CA LYS A 268 3.44 -21.55 -3.14
C LYS A 268 3.55 -22.53 -1.96
N HIS A 269 4.65 -22.49 -1.19
CA HIS A 269 5.03 -23.55 -0.26
C HIS A 269 5.16 -23.14 1.21
N ASN A 270 4.94 -21.87 1.54
CA ASN A 270 4.89 -21.39 2.93
C ASN A 270 3.44 -21.00 3.27
#